data_AF-A0A2C9LZN8-F1
#
_entry.id   AF-A0A2C9LZN8-F1
#
_cell.length_a   1.000
_cell.length_b   1.000
_cell.length_c   1.000
_cell.angle_alpha   90.00
_cell.angle_beta   90.00
_cell.angle_gamma   90.00
#
_symmetry.space_group_name_H-M   'P 1'
#
loop_
_entity.id
_entity.type
_entity.pdbx_description
1 polymer ?
#
loop_
_entity_poly.entity_id
_entity_poly.type
_entity_poly.pdbx_seq_one_letter_code
_entity_poly.pdbx_strand_id
1 'polypeptide(L)'
;METRLTVTSQFISDGRAMGYEGERLEKYVKERKAEYDRDKEEAKAEEEARFERQEKLKKEAKAEEEARKKEEEERFERDEKAKREEHERWKERDAKESIKRKEELELARLKEKSAPEAGGVAGQTGDVRYKNVLDRLDKSFQGMKDDDDLLAYLTHFEAVAA
;
A
#
# COMPACT_ATOMS: atom_id res chain seq x y z
N MET A 1 21.55 -34.51 42.20
CA MET A 1 22.28 -35.65 41.59
C MET A 1 21.53 -36.97 41.85
N GLU A 2 20.22 -37.04 41.58
CA GLU A 2 19.40 -38.16 42.09
C GLU A 2 18.93 -39.16 41.03
N THR A 3 19.01 -38.83 39.74
CA THR A 3 18.38 -39.66 38.68
C THR A 3 19.11 -40.96 38.37
N ARG A 4 20.44 -41.04 38.53
CA ARG A 4 21.19 -42.27 38.25
C ARG A 4 21.00 -43.34 39.32
N LEU A 5 20.88 -42.94 40.58
CA LEU A 5 20.63 -43.85 41.70
C LEU A 5 19.20 -44.42 41.63
N THR A 6 18.21 -43.58 41.27
CA THR A 6 16.81 -44.02 41.12
C THR A 6 16.60 -44.94 39.91
N VAL A 7 17.22 -44.63 38.77
CA VAL A 7 17.13 -45.48 37.56
C VAL A 7 17.80 -46.84 37.78
N THR A 8 18.96 -46.87 38.45
CA THR A 8 19.62 -48.14 38.79
C THR A 8 18.79 -48.97 39.78
N SER A 9 18.17 -48.33 40.78
CA SER A 9 17.26 -49.03 41.71
C SER A 9 15.98 -49.56 41.03
N GLN A 10 15.48 -48.87 40.01
CA GLN A 10 14.37 -49.35 39.20
C GLN A 10 14.77 -50.62 38.43
N PHE A 11 15.93 -50.63 37.78
CA PHE A 11 16.42 -51.81 37.07
C PHE A 11 16.67 -52.99 38.01
N ILE A 12 17.18 -52.76 39.21
CA ILE A 12 17.35 -53.83 40.21
C ILE A 12 15.99 -54.41 40.63
N SER A 13 14.99 -53.56 40.84
CA SER A 13 13.63 -53.98 41.19
C SER A 13 12.97 -54.78 40.06
N ASP A 14 13.06 -54.29 38.83
CA ASP A 14 12.51 -54.96 37.63
C ASP A 14 13.18 -56.32 37.39
N GLY A 15 14.51 -56.39 37.56
CA GLY A 15 15.25 -57.64 37.42
C GLY A 15 14.85 -58.69 38.45
N ARG A 16 14.66 -58.27 39.72
CA ARG A 16 14.16 -59.15 40.78
C ARG A 16 12.72 -59.61 40.54
N ALA A 17 11.86 -58.75 40.01
CA ALA A 17 10.48 -59.11 39.65
C ALA A 17 10.41 -60.16 38.53
N MET A 18 11.43 -60.19 37.65
CA MET A 18 11.61 -61.24 36.63
C MET A 18 12.28 -62.51 37.17
N GLY A 19 12.56 -62.59 38.47
CA GLY A 19 13.22 -63.74 39.11
C GLY A 19 14.72 -63.83 38.85
N TYR A 20 15.37 -62.73 38.44
CA TYR A 20 16.83 -62.70 38.30
C TYR A 20 17.50 -62.45 39.64
N GLU A 21 18.50 -63.29 39.95
CA GLU A 21 19.32 -63.20 41.15
C GLU A 21 20.81 -63.39 40.79
N GLY A 22 21.70 -63.00 41.72
CA GLY A 22 23.15 -63.12 41.57
C GLY A 22 23.68 -62.53 40.26
N GLU A 23 24.53 -63.30 39.56
CA GLU A 23 25.17 -62.88 38.31
C GLU A 23 24.17 -62.52 37.20
N ARG A 24 23.00 -63.15 37.16
CA ARG A 24 21.98 -62.88 36.15
C ARG A 24 21.34 -61.50 36.35
N LEU A 25 21.13 -61.11 37.61
CA LEU A 25 20.63 -59.77 37.96
C LEU A 25 21.68 -58.70 37.65
N GLU A 26 22.95 -58.96 37.97
CA GLU A 26 24.04 -58.03 37.67
C GLU A 26 24.20 -57.79 36.17
N LYS A 27 24.14 -58.86 35.37
CA LYS A 27 24.20 -58.77 33.91
C LYS A 27 23.02 -57.95 33.36
N TYR A 28 21.80 -58.21 33.83
CA TYR A 28 20.61 -57.46 33.42
C TYR A 28 20.75 -55.96 33.72
N VAL A 29 21.12 -55.60 34.95
CA VAL A 29 21.26 -54.19 35.35
C VAL A 29 22.35 -53.49 34.53
N LYS A 30 23.46 -54.19 34.24
CA LYS A 30 24.55 -53.67 33.41
C LYS A 30 24.11 -53.39 31.97
N GLU A 31 23.37 -54.33 31.36
CA GLU A 31 22.85 -54.19 30.01
C GLU A 31 21.84 -53.04 29.91
N ARG A 32 20.88 -52.96 30.85
CA ARG A 32 19.87 -51.90 30.87
C ARG A 32 20.45 -50.52 31.14
N LYS A 33 21.50 -50.43 31.95
CA LYS A 33 22.22 -49.18 32.18
C LYS A 33 22.96 -48.72 30.92
N ALA A 34 23.59 -49.65 30.19
CA ALA A 34 24.27 -49.34 28.93
C ALA A 34 23.28 -48.94 27.82
N GLU A 35 22.09 -49.53 27.80
CA GLU A 35 21.00 -49.14 26.91
C GLU A 35 20.48 -47.74 27.26
N TYR A 36 20.14 -47.49 28.53
CA TYR A 36 19.69 -46.18 28.99
C TYR A 36 20.70 -45.06 28.72
N ASP A 37 22.00 -45.30 28.94
CA ASP A 37 23.03 -44.31 28.64
C ASP A 37 23.16 -44.06 27.13
N ARG A 38 22.96 -45.07 26.27
CA ARG A 38 22.91 -44.87 24.80
C ARG A 38 21.69 -44.07 24.37
N ASP A 39 20.50 -44.44 24.82
CA ASP A 39 19.25 -43.75 24.49
C ASP A 39 19.30 -42.29 24.95
N LYS A 40 19.93 -42.03 26.10
CA LYS A 40 20.12 -40.67 26.61
C LYS A 40 21.06 -39.85 25.74
N GLU A 41 22.15 -40.43 25.25
CA GLU A 41 23.06 -39.72 24.35
C GLU A 41 22.43 -39.52 22.96
N GLU A 42 21.68 -40.49 22.46
CA GLU A 42 20.92 -40.37 21.21
C GLU A 42 19.86 -39.26 21.30
N ALA A 43 19.11 -39.20 22.40
CA ALA A 43 18.12 -38.14 22.63
C ALA A 43 18.75 -36.74 22.65
N LYS A 44 19.93 -36.59 23.26
CA LYS A 44 20.67 -35.32 23.23
C LYS A 44 21.14 -34.96 21.83
N ALA A 45 21.67 -35.92 21.09
CA ALA A 45 22.11 -35.70 19.72
C ALA A 45 20.93 -35.32 18.79
N GLU A 46 19.76 -35.93 19.00
CA GLU A 46 18.55 -35.58 18.26
C GLU A 46 18.06 -34.17 18.63
N GLU A 47 18.08 -33.81 19.91
CA GLU A 47 17.71 -32.46 20.37
C GLU A 47 18.64 -31.39 19.80
N GLU A 48 19.95 -31.64 19.81
CA GLU A 48 20.95 -30.75 19.22
C GLU A 48 20.76 -30.61 17.71
N ALA A 49 20.49 -31.71 17.00
CA ALA A 49 20.19 -31.70 15.57
C ALA A 49 18.90 -30.92 15.25
N ARG A 50 17.87 -31.03 16.09
CA ARG A 50 16.64 -30.24 15.97
C ARG A 50 16.91 -28.75 16.19
N PHE A 51 17.73 -28.42 17.20
CA PHE A 51 18.13 -27.05 17.48
C PHE A 51 18.91 -26.42 16.32
N GLU A 52 19.91 -27.14 15.78
CA GLU A 52 20.71 -26.67 14.65
C GLU A 52 19.84 -26.43 13.40
N ARG A 53 18.92 -27.35 13.10
CA ARG A 53 17.95 -27.17 12.00
C ARG A 53 17.07 -25.94 12.21
N GLN A 54 16.58 -25.74 13.44
CA GLN A 54 15.75 -24.59 13.76
C GLN A 54 16.54 -23.27 13.63
N GLU A 55 17.80 -23.24 14.05
CA GLU A 55 18.66 -22.07 13.85
C GLU A 55 18.91 -21.76 12.38
N LYS A 56 19.14 -22.78 11.55
CA LYS A 56 19.30 -22.60 10.09
C LYS A 56 18.04 -21.99 9.47
N LEU A 57 16.87 -22.53 9.78
CA LEU A 57 15.59 -22.00 9.29
C LEU A 57 15.35 -20.55 9.76
N LYS A 58 15.69 -20.22 11.00
CA LYS A 58 15.59 -18.84 11.51
C LYS A 58 16.52 -17.88 10.78
N LYS A 59 17.74 -18.31 10.46
CA LYS A 59 18.69 -17.48 9.69
C LYS A 59 18.23 -17.29 8.25
N GLU A 60 17.74 -18.33 7.61
CA GLU A 60 17.20 -18.28 6.24
C GLU A 60 15.98 -17.39 6.14
N ALA A 61 15.00 -17.54 7.05
CA ALA A 61 13.82 -16.69 7.10
C ALA A 61 14.15 -15.21 7.29
N LYS A 62 15.15 -14.89 8.14
CA LYS A 62 15.62 -13.51 8.31
C LYS A 62 16.26 -12.95 7.04
N ALA A 63 17.03 -13.77 6.33
CA ALA A 63 17.66 -13.35 5.07
C ALA A 63 16.61 -13.10 3.98
N GLU A 64 15.58 -13.95 3.90
CA GLU A 64 14.46 -13.79 2.97
C GLU A 64 13.62 -12.54 3.29
N GLU A 65 13.34 -12.29 4.57
CA GLU A 65 12.63 -11.09 5.02
C GLU A 65 13.41 -9.81 4.69
N GLU A 66 14.73 -9.79 4.91
CA GLU A 66 15.57 -8.65 4.56
C GLU A 66 15.63 -8.42 3.04
N ALA A 67 15.71 -9.50 2.25
CA ALA A 67 15.69 -9.42 0.79
C ALA A 67 14.36 -8.86 0.28
N ARG A 68 13.23 -9.34 0.83
CA ARG A 68 11.90 -8.85 0.48
C ARG A 68 11.73 -7.38 0.84
N LYS A 69 12.24 -6.96 2.01
CA LYS A 69 12.18 -5.56 2.44
C LYS A 69 12.94 -4.64 1.48
N LYS A 70 14.13 -5.06 1.00
CA LYS A 70 14.89 -4.30 0.00
C LYS A 70 14.17 -4.22 -1.34
N GLU A 71 13.57 -5.32 -1.80
CA GLU A 71 12.79 -5.29 -3.05
C GLU A 71 11.56 -4.37 -2.93
N GLU A 72 10.88 -4.40 -1.79
CA GLU A 72 9.74 -3.52 -1.52
C GLU A 72 10.14 -2.04 -1.47
N GLU A 73 11.27 -1.73 -0.85
CA GLU A 73 11.83 -0.38 -0.83
C GLU A 73 12.20 0.11 -2.24
N GLU A 74 12.82 -0.73 -3.06
CA GLU A 74 13.16 -0.40 -4.45
C GLU A 74 11.91 -0.21 -5.33
N ARG A 75 10.84 -0.98 -5.09
CA ARG A 75 9.54 -0.78 -5.74
C ARG A 75 8.92 0.55 -5.32
N PHE A 76 8.94 0.84 -4.02
CA PHE A 76 8.41 2.09 -3.49
C PHE A 76 9.14 3.31 -4.06
N GLU A 77 10.47 3.28 -4.14
CA GLU A 77 11.26 4.38 -4.72
C GLU A 77 10.95 4.58 -6.22
N ARG A 78 10.78 3.50 -6.98
CA ARG A 78 10.37 3.57 -8.39
C ARG A 78 8.98 4.19 -8.55
N ASP A 79 8.02 3.82 -7.71
CA ASP A 79 6.67 4.36 -7.74
C ASP A 79 6.64 5.85 -7.34
N GLU A 80 7.40 6.24 -6.31
CA GLU A 80 7.59 7.65 -5.93
C GLU A 80 8.18 8.47 -7.08
N LYS A 81 9.21 7.94 -7.74
CA LYS A 81 9.82 8.61 -8.89
C LYS A 81 8.85 8.75 -10.05
N ALA A 82 8.09 7.69 -10.38
CA ALA A 82 7.08 7.74 -11.42
C ALA A 82 6.00 8.80 -11.14
N LYS A 83 5.53 8.90 -9.89
CA LYS A 83 4.58 9.93 -9.47
C LYS A 83 5.14 11.34 -9.61
N ARG A 84 6.41 11.56 -9.25
CA ARG A 84 7.08 12.86 -9.41
C ARG A 84 7.19 13.24 -10.88
N GLU A 85 7.61 12.33 -11.75
CA GLU A 85 7.70 12.56 -13.19
C GLU A 85 6.33 12.86 -13.82
N GLU A 86 5.28 12.13 -13.40
CA GLU A 86 3.92 12.40 -13.88
C GLU A 86 3.44 13.80 -13.47
N HIS A 87 3.70 14.20 -12.23
CA HIS A 87 3.36 15.51 -11.72
C HIS A 87 4.11 16.63 -12.47
N GLU A 88 5.38 16.44 -12.80
CA GLU A 88 6.12 17.38 -13.65
C GLU A 88 5.53 17.47 -15.06
N ARG A 89 5.17 16.35 -15.68
CA ARG A 89 4.49 16.34 -16.99
C ARG A 89 3.13 17.03 -16.96
N TRP A 90 2.42 16.95 -15.83
CA TRP A 90 1.17 17.70 -15.67
C TRP A 90 1.41 19.20 -15.59
N LYS A 91 2.41 19.64 -14.81
CA LYS A 91 2.84 21.05 -14.76
C LYS A 91 3.27 21.58 -16.12
N GLU A 92 4.01 20.80 -16.89
CA GLU A 92 4.43 21.20 -18.23
C GLU A 92 3.24 21.36 -19.19
N ARG A 93 2.25 20.47 -19.10
CA ARG A 93 1.01 20.58 -19.88
C ARG A 93 0.22 21.84 -19.52
N ASP A 94 0.06 22.11 -18.23
CA ASP A 94 -0.64 23.30 -17.73
C ASP A 94 0.07 24.60 -18.18
N ALA A 95 1.40 24.63 -18.09
CA ALA A 95 2.20 25.76 -18.56
C ALA A 95 2.05 25.98 -20.08
N LYS A 96 2.07 24.91 -20.88
CA LYS A 96 1.85 24.99 -22.34
C LYS A 96 0.46 25.51 -22.67
N GLU A 97 -0.57 25.05 -21.95
CA GLU A 97 -1.93 25.53 -22.15
C GLU A 97 -2.08 27.01 -21.79
N SER A 98 -1.45 27.44 -20.70
CA SER A 98 -1.41 28.85 -20.29
C SER A 98 -0.73 29.74 -21.34
N ILE A 99 0.37 29.28 -21.93
CA ILE A 99 1.04 29.99 -23.03
C ILE A 99 0.12 30.07 -24.25
N LYS A 100 -0.48 28.95 -24.66
CA LYS A 100 -1.41 28.91 -25.79
C LYS A 100 -2.58 29.88 -25.60
N ARG A 101 -3.19 29.95 -24.42
CA ARG A 101 -4.25 30.91 -24.11
C ARG A 101 -3.77 32.37 -24.21
N LYS A 102 -2.54 32.66 -23.80
CA LYS A 102 -1.95 34.01 -23.93
C LYS A 102 -1.66 34.37 -25.40
N GLU A 103 -1.12 33.43 -26.17
CA GLU A 103 -0.88 33.62 -27.61
C GLU A 103 -2.20 33.85 -28.37
N GLU A 104 -3.26 33.11 -28.05
CA GLU A 104 -4.59 33.33 -28.63
C GLU A 104 -5.15 34.73 -28.30
N LEU A 105 -4.94 35.21 -27.07
CA LEU A 105 -5.33 36.57 -26.67
C LEU A 105 -4.51 37.65 -27.39
N GLU A 106 -3.21 37.46 -27.58
CA GLU A 106 -2.39 38.39 -28.38
C GLU A 106 -2.77 38.37 -29.85
N LEU A 107 -3.08 37.20 -30.41
CA LEU A 107 -3.52 37.06 -31.79
C LEU A 107 -4.86 37.76 -32.01
N ALA A 108 -5.79 37.67 -31.03
CA ALA A 108 -7.04 38.42 -31.03
C ALA A 108 -6.80 39.94 -30.97
N ARG A 109 -5.88 40.42 -30.13
CA ARG A 109 -5.49 41.84 -30.07
C ARG A 109 -4.84 42.35 -31.35
N LEU A 110 -4.01 41.54 -32.00
CA LEU A 110 -3.41 41.87 -33.29
C LEU A 110 -4.49 41.93 -34.39
N LYS A 111 -5.43 40.99 -34.39
CA LYS A 111 -6.57 40.99 -35.32
C LYS A 111 -7.45 42.23 -35.12
N GLU A 112 -7.68 42.66 -33.88
CA GLU A 112 -8.39 43.89 -33.55
C GLU A 112 -7.63 45.14 -34.04
N LYS A 113 -6.31 45.19 -33.86
CA LYS A 113 -5.46 46.29 -34.36
C LYS A 113 -5.26 46.31 -35.88
N SER A 114 -5.50 45.19 -36.56
CA SER A 114 -5.34 45.05 -38.02
C SER A 114 -6.64 45.24 -38.78
N ALA A 115 -7.79 45.27 -38.09
CA ALA A 115 -9.05 45.64 -38.71
C ALA A 115 -9.02 47.14 -39.02
N PRO A 116 -9.24 47.58 -40.28
CA PRO A 116 -9.50 48.99 -40.52
C PRO A 116 -10.79 49.36 -39.77
N GLU A 117 -10.83 50.56 -39.19
CA GLU A 117 -12.08 51.19 -38.73
C GLU A 117 -13.03 51.34 -39.93
N ALA A 118 -13.70 50.25 -40.30
CA ALA A 118 -14.86 50.25 -41.16
C ALA A 118 -16.04 50.64 -40.28
N GLY A 119 -16.34 51.93 -40.29
CA GLY A 119 -17.35 52.53 -39.43
C GLY A 119 -18.79 52.11 -39.74
N GLY A 120 -19.70 52.84 -39.09
CA GLY A 120 -21.08 52.98 -39.55
C GLY A 120 -22.09 52.03 -38.90
N VAL A 121 -22.56 52.43 -37.73
CA VAL A 121 -23.98 52.45 -37.31
C VAL A 121 -24.88 51.37 -37.93
N ALA A 122 -25.12 50.28 -37.20
CA ALA A 122 -26.30 49.45 -37.35
C ALA A 122 -26.66 48.78 -36.02
N GLY A 123 -27.84 49.10 -35.45
CA GLY A 123 -28.47 48.25 -34.42
C GLY A 123 -28.92 48.88 -33.11
N GLN A 124 -29.25 50.18 -33.05
CA GLN A 124 -29.63 50.85 -31.80
C GLN A 124 -31.02 50.45 -31.22
N THR A 125 -31.73 49.48 -31.79
CA THR A 125 -33.07 49.03 -31.31
C THR A 125 -33.12 47.59 -30.78
N GLY A 126 -32.11 46.74 -31.06
CA GLY A 126 -32.02 45.40 -30.46
C GLY A 126 -31.31 45.41 -29.10
N ASP A 127 -30.28 46.24 -28.97
CA ASP A 127 -29.32 46.21 -27.86
C ASP A 127 -29.94 46.55 -26.49
N VAL A 128 -30.98 47.39 -26.44
CA VAL A 128 -31.66 47.77 -25.18
C VAL A 128 -32.54 46.64 -24.63
N ARG A 129 -33.16 45.82 -25.49
CA ARG A 129 -33.98 44.69 -25.03
C ARG A 129 -33.11 43.57 -24.49
N TYR A 130 -32.02 43.25 -25.18
CA TYR A 130 -31.07 42.23 -24.73
C TYR A 130 -30.36 42.65 -23.44
N LYS A 131 -29.95 43.92 -23.29
CA LYS A 131 -29.38 44.43 -22.03
C LYS A 131 -30.34 44.29 -20.84
N ASN A 132 -31.62 44.59 -21.01
CA ASN A 132 -32.61 44.44 -19.94
C ASN A 132 -32.88 42.97 -19.55
N VAL A 133 -32.78 42.04 -20.49
CA VAL A 133 -32.92 40.60 -20.22
C VAL A 133 -31.67 40.07 -19.51
N LEU A 134 -30.48 40.46 -19.97
CA LEU A 134 -29.21 40.08 -19.36
C LEU A 134 -29.07 40.66 -17.93
N ASP A 135 -29.45 41.92 -17.70
CA ASP A 135 -29.43 42.52 -16.35
C ASP A 135 -30.42 41.83 -15.39
N ARG A 136 -31.53 41.28 -15.89
CA ARG A 136 -32.47 40.50 -15.08
C ARG A 136 -31.94 39.10 -14.76
N LEU A 137 -31.28 38.46 -15.73
CA LEU A 137 -30.64 37.16 -15.53
C LEU A 137 -29.48 37.27 -14.54
N ASP A 138 -28.64 38.30 -14.66
CA ASP A 138 -27.50 38.54 -13.76
C ASP A 138 -27.94 38.82 -12.31
N LYS A 139 -29.00 39.61 -12.11
CA LYS A 139 -29.58 39.80 -10.76
C LYS A 139 -30.19 38.53 -10.17
N SER A 140 -30.79 37.69 -11.01
CA SER A 140 -31.37 36.41 -10.57
C SER A 140 -30.27 35.42 -10.18
N PHE A 141 -29.14 35.44 -10.89
CA PHE A 141 -27.97 34.65 -10.56
C PHE A 141 -27.28 35.11 -9.26
N GLN A 142 -27.12 36.43 -9.06
CA GLN A 142 -26.48 36.97 -7.84
C GLN A 142 -27.32 36.78 -6.55
N GLY A 143 -28.64 36.63 -6.67
CA GLY A 143 -29.54 36.39 -5.54
C GLY A 143 -29.60 34.94 -5.08
N MET A 144 -28.98 34.03 -5.83
CA MET A 144 -29.05 32.59 -5.66
C MET A 144 -28.15 32.13 -4.50
N LYS A 145 -28.69 31.35 -3.56
CA LYS A 145 -27.96 30.89 -2.37
C LYS A 145 -27.89 29.37 -2.24
N ASP A 146 -28.83 28.65 -2.85
CA ASP A 146 -28.94 27.20 -2.75
C ASP A 146 -28.97 26.55 -4.14
N ASP A 147 -28.48 25.31 -4.25
CA ASP A 147 -28.30 24.60 -5.52
C ASP A 147 -29.62 24.25 -6.24
N ASP A 148 -30.73 24.15 -5.51
CA ASP A 148 -32.07 23.91 -6.10
C ASP A 148 -32.57 25.12 -6.92
N ASP A 149 -32.11 26.34 -6.59
CA ASP A 149 -32.44 27.55 -7.35
C ASP A 149 -31.72 27.56 -8.71
N LEU A 150 -30.55 26.91 -8.81
CA LEU A 150 -29.74 26.85 -10.04
C LEU A 150 -30.46 26.08 -11.15
N LEU A 151 -31.14 25.00 -10.80
CA LEU A 151 -31.91 24.20 -11.76
C LEU A 151 -33.10 25.01 -12.33
N ALA A 152 -33.77 25.79 -11.48
CA ALA A 152 -34.87 26.66 -11.88
C ALA A 152 -34.39 27.82 -12.78
N TYR A 153 -33.24 28.40 -12.48
CA TYR A 153 -32.62 29.44 -13.30
C TYR A 153 -32.17 28.92 -14.67
N LEU A 154 -31.55 27.75 -14.72
CA LEU A 154 -31.16 27.13 -15.99
C LEU A 154 -32.38 26.82 -16.86
N THR A 155 -33.48 26.36 -16.26
CA THR A 155 -34.74 26.11 -16.97
C THR A 155 -35.35 27.42 -17.50
N HIS A 156 -35.32 28.51 -16.72
CA HIS A 156 -35.77 29.83 -17.19
C HIS A 156 -34.86 30.41 -18.29
N PHE A 157 -33.56 30.19 -18.19
CA PHE A 157 -32.60 30.60 -19.21
C PHE A 157 -32.86 29.87 -20.53
N GLU A 158 -33.11 28.57 -20.48
CA GLU A 158 -33.42 27.76 -21.66
C GLU A 158 -34.74 28.21 -22.32
N ALA A 159 -35.76 28.56 -21.53
CA ALA A 159 -37.02 29.11 -22.04
C ALA A 159 -36.92 30.52 -22.63
N VAL A 160 -35.95 31.33 -22.18
CA VAL A 160 -35.67 32.67 -22.73
C VAL A 160 -34.78 32.59 -23.98
N ALA A 161 -34.01 31.52 -24.12
CA ALA A 161 -33.10 31.29 -25.24
C ALA A 161 -33.74 30.56 -26.44
N ALA A 162 -34.91 29.93 -26.26
CA ALA A 162 -35.71 29.28 -27.30
C ALA A 162 -36.61 30.26 -28.07
#